data_AF-A0A526PIS5-F1
#
_entry.id   AF-A0A526PIS5-F1
#
_cell.length_a   1.000
_cell.length_b   1.000
_cell.length_c   1.000
_cell.angle_alpha   90.00
_cell.angle_beta   90.00
_cell.angle_gamma   90.00
#
_symmetry.space_group_name_H-M   'P 1'
#
loop_
_entity.id
_entity.type
_entity.pdbx_description
1 polymer ?
#
loop_
_entity_poly.entity_id
_entity_poly.type
_entity_poly.pdbx_seq_one_letter_code
_entity_poly.pdbx_strand_id
1 'polypeptide(L)' 'GITVPIYPIAPEHDFHDMFGMVGEVYRQMLGETGAENIAFMGDSAGGNMAVVVTMMAAEDGLPLPARHVLIS' A
#
# COMPACT_ATOMS: atom_id res chain seq x y z
N GLY A 1 3.78 -13.65 4.98
CA GLY A 1 4.76 -12.94 5.84
C GLY A 1 4.17 -11.61 6.28
N ILE A 2 4.95 -10.76 6.94
CA ILE A 2 4.59 -9.36 7.22
C ILE A 2 5.60 -8.47 6.51
N THR A 3 5.13 -7.51 5.72
CA THR A 3 5.96 -6.50 5.06
C THR A 3 5.64 -5.15 5.67
N VAL A 4 6.65 -4.46 6.18
CA VAL A 4 6.51 -3.10 6.73
C VAL A 4 7.40 -2.17 5.90
N PRO A 5 6.87 -1.50 4.88
CA PRO A 5 7.65 -0.61 4.02
C PRO A 5 8.06 0.64 4.79
N ILE A 6 9.36 0.93 4.81
CA ILE A 6 9.91 2.19 5.37
C ILE A 6 9.88 3.22 4.25
N TYR A 7 8.80 4.00 4.20
CA TYR A 7 8.55 4.93 3.10
C TYR A 7 9.15 6.32 3.30
N PRO A 8 9.47 7.03 2.21
CA PRO A 8 9.97 8.40 2.28
C PRO A 8 8.98 9.33 2.97
N ILE A 9 9.48 10.20 3.83
CA ILE A 9 8.67 11.15 4.60
C ILE A 9 8.99 12.60 4.21
N ALA A 10 8.00 13.47 4.42
CA ALA A 10 8.16 14.91 4.25
C ALA A 10 9.09 15.51 5.34
N PRO A 11 9.73 16.67 5.09
CA PRO A 11 9.62 17.50 3.89
C PRO A 11 10.52 17.09 2.71
N GLU A 12 11.46 16.17 2.92
CA GLU A 12 12.46 15.80 1.90
C GLU A 12 11.85 15.08 0.70
N HIS A 13 10.72 14.39 0.91
CA HIS A 13 9.99 13.65 -0.11
C HIS A 13 8.52 14.03 -0.13
N ASP A 14 7.92 14.01 -1.31
CA ASP A 14 6.50 14.32 -1.49
C ASP A 14 5.64 13.04 -1.50
N PHE A 15 4.33 13.24 -1.68
CA PHE A 15 3.38 12.15 -1.70
C PHE A 15 3.57 11.23 -2.92
N HIS A 16 4.10 11.72 -4.05
CA HIS A 16 4.35 10.89 -5.22
C HIS A 16 5.46 9.88 -4.95
N ASP A 17 6.55 10.29 -4.27
CA ASP A 17 7.64 9.40 -3.88
C ASP A 17 7.15 8.29 -2.95
N MET A 18 6.34 8.66 -1.95
CA MET A 18 5.75 7.73 -0.99
C MET A 18 4.87 6.69 -1.69
N PHE A 19 3.90 7.13 -2.51
CA PHE A 19 2.98 6.22 -3.19
C PHE A 19 3.66 5.40 -4.30
N GLY A 20 4.67 5.96 -4.96
CA GLY A 20 5.48 5.23 -5.95
C GLY A 20 6.16 4.01 -5.33
N MET A 21 6.81 4.20 -4.18
CA MET A 21 7.48 3.09 -3.49
C MET A 21 6.48 2.06 -2.97
N VAL A 22 5.40 2.48 -2.30
CA VAL A 22 4.43 1.54 -1.74
C VAL A 22 3.68 0.78 -2.84
N GLY A 23 3.40 1.42 -3.98
CA GLY A 23 2.84 0.76 -5.16
C GLY A 23 3.80 -0.28 -5.77
N GLU A 24 5.10 -0.01 -5.79
CA GLU A 24 6.10 -1.00 -6.22
C GLU A 24 6.15 -2.21 -5.29
N VAL A 25 6.14 -1.98 -3.97
CA VAL A 25 6.05 -3.06 -2.97
C VAL A 25 4.81 -3.91 -3.20
N TYR A 26 3.66 -3.29 -3.48
CA TYR A 26 2.44 -4.05 -3.76
C TYR A 26 2.56 -4.91 -5.02
N ARG A 27 3.12 -4.38 -6.10
CA ARG A 27 3.37 -5.16 -7.33
C ARG A 27 4.33 -6.33 -7.11
N GLN A 28 5.37 -6.13 -6.30
CA GLN A 28 6.27 -7.22 -5.91
C GLN A 28 5.53 -8.31 -5.13
N MET A 29 4.69 -7.91 -4.15
CA MET A 29 3.89 -8.86 -3.38
C MET A 29 2.91 -9.66 -4.24
N LEU A 30 2.28 -9.03 -5.25
CA LEU A 30 1.41 -9.72 -6.19
C LEU A 30 2.14 -10.78 -7.04
N GLY A 31 3.46 -10.65 -7.23
CA GLY A 31 4.27 -11.66 -7.89
C GLY A 31 4.48 -12.94 -7.07
N GLU A 32 4.32 -12.86 -5.75
CA GLU A 32 4.60 -13.96 -4.81
C GLU A 32 3.34 -14.46 -4.09
N THR A 33 2.32 -13.61 -3.96
CA THR A 33 1.11 -13.86 -3.16
C THR A 33 -0.12 -13.38 -3.92
N GLY A 34 -1.11 -14.28 -4.10
CA GLY A 34 -2.40 -13.90 -4.67
C GLY A 34 -3.08 -12.80 -3.86
N ALA A 35 -3.70 -11.83 -4.54
CA ALA A 35 -4.29 -10.65 -3.91
C ALA A 35 -5.36 -10.99 -2.85
N GLU A 36 -6.06 -12.11 -3.02
CA GLU A 36 -7.02 -12.67 -2.08
C GLU A 36 -6.42 -13.05 -0.71
N ASN A 37 -5.09 -13.19 -0.66
CA ASN A 37 -4.30 -13.47 0.53
C ASN A 37 -3.52 -12.25 1.04
N ILE A 38 -3.69 -11.07 0.43
CA ILE A 38 -3.06 -9.83 0.87
C ILE A 38 -4.07 -8.99 1.66
N ALA A 39 -3.62 -8.45 2.79
CA ALA A 39 -4.35 -7.44 3.56
C ALA A 39 -3.47 -6.22 3.76
N PHE A 40 -4.03 -5.03 3.64
CA PHE A 40 -3.36 -3.80 4.04
C PHE A 40 -3.77 -3.42 5.46
N MET A 41 -2.80 -2.95 6.24
CA MET A 41 -3.00 -2.52 7.62
C MET A 41 -2.23 -1.24 7.86
N GLY A 42 -2.83 -0.31 8.60
CA GLY A 42 -2.16 0.93 8.98
C GLY A 42 -2.90 1.70 10.08
N ASP A 43 -2.14 2.46 10.86
CA ASP A 43 -2.63 3.37 11.87
C ASP A 43 -2.53 4.83 11.40
N SER A 44 -3.49 5.68 11.75
CA SER A 44 -3.49 7.13 11.47
C SER A 44 -3.15 7.44 10.00
N ALA A 45 -2.01 8.09 9.72
CA ALA A 45 -1.54 8.37 8.37
C ALA A 45 -1.34 7.09 7.52
N GLY A 46 -0.88 6.00 8.13
CA GLY A 46 -0.74 4.70 7.49
C GLY A 46 -2.07 4.06 7.10
N GLY A 47 -3.13 4.31 7.88
CA GLY A 47 -4.49 3.88 7.53
C GLY A 47 -5.00 4.60 6.28
N ASN A 48 -4.76 5.90 6.19
CA ASN A 48 -5.07 6.68 4.98
C ASN A 48 -4.28 6.19 3.76
N MET A 49 -2.98 5.92 3.95
CA MET A 49 -2.11 5.39 2.91
C MET A 49 -2.61 4.04 2.38
N ALA A 50 -3.06 3.12 3.26
CA ALA A 50 -3.61 1.83 2.86
C ALA A 50 -4.82 1.95 1.92
N VAL A 51 -5.68 2.95 2.16
CA VAL A 51 -6.83 3.23 1.29
C VAL A 51 -6.38 3.80 -0.05
N VAL A 52 -5.51 4.81 -0.05
CA VAL A 52 -5.07 5.48 -1.28
C VAL A 52 -4.32 4.51 -2.22
N VAL A 53 -3.44 3.65 -1.68
CA VAL A 53 -2.75 2.62 -2.48
C VAL A 53 -3.74 1.66 -3.14
N THR A 54 -4.88 1.37 -2.48
CA THR A 54 -5.93 0.53 -3.06
C THR A 54 -6.66 1.24 -4.19
N MET A 55 -6.92 2.54 -4.04
CA MET A 55 -7.53 3.35 -5.10
C MET A 55 -6.60 3.43 -6.32
N MET A 56 -5.32 3.67 -6.10
CA MET A 56 -4.31 3.68 -7.16
C MET A 56 -4.20 2.31 -7.85
N ALA A 57 -4.21 1.22 -7.09
CA ALA A 57 -4.23 -0.13 -7.66
C ALA A 57 -5.46 -0.37 -8.54
N ALA A 58 -6.64 0.15 -8.14
CA ALA A 58 -7.84 0.08 -8.95
C ALA A 58 -7.74 0.89 -10.25
N GLU A 59 -7.17 2.10 -10.18
CA GLU A 59 -6.92 2.95 -11.35
C GLU A 59 -5.94 2.29 -12.34
N ASP A 60 -4.92 1.60 -11.82
CA ASP A 60 -3.92 0.87 -12.60
C ASP A 60 -4.43 -0.50 -13.12
N GLY A 61 -5.66 -0.90 -12.77
CA GLY A 61 -6.24 -2.20 -13.15
C GLY A 61 -5.60 -3.40 -12.47
N LEU A 62 -4.92 -3.19 -11.34
CA LEU A 62 -4.32 -4.25 -10.54
C LEU A 62 -5.39 -4.99 -9.71
N PRO A 63 -5.17 -6.27 -9.38
CA PRO A 63 -5.95 -6.96 -8.36
C PRO A 63 -5.95 -6.16 -7.05
N LEU A 64 -7.06 -6.18 -6.31
CA LEU A 64 -7.20 -5.46 -5.05
C LEU A 64 -6.89 -6.37 -3.86
N PRO A 65 -6.36 -5.83 -2.75
CA PRO A 65 -6.16 -6.62 -1.54
C PRO A 65 -7.51 -7.08 -0.99
N ALA A 66 -7.52 -8.24 -0.35
CA ALA A 66 -8.76 -8.83 0.16
C ALA A 66 -9.38 -8.06 1.32
N ARG A 67 -8.55 -7.37 2.12
CA ARG A 67 -8.95 -6.80 3.42
C ARG A 67 -8.13 -5.55 3.77
N HIS A 68 -8.75 -4.70 4.58
CA HIS A 68 -8.12 -3.55 5.24
C HIS A 68 -8.31 -3.62 6.75
N VAL A 69 -7.27 -3.28 7.49
CA VAL A 69 -7.32 -3.04 8.95
C VAL A 69 -6.85 -1.62 9.20
N LEU A 70 -7.78 -0.71 9.44
CA LEU A 70 -7.52 0.72 9.58
C LEU A 70 -7.73 1.13 11.03
N ILE A 71 -6.67 1.61 11.67
CA ILE A 71 -6.66 1.98 13.09
C ILE A 71 -6.47 3.51 13.18
N SER A 72 -7.14 4.15 14.14
CA SER A 72 -6.99 5.59 14.41
C SER A 72 -6.09 5.82 15.61
#